data_AF-A0A4R8G2K6-F1
#
_entry.id   AF-A0A4R8G2K6-F1
#
_cell.length_a   1.000
_cell.length_b   1.000
_cell.length_c   1.000
_cell.angle_alpha   90.00
_cell.angle_beta   90.00
_cell.angle_gamma   90.00
#
_symmetry.space_group_name_H-M   'P 1'
#
loop_
_entity.id
_entity.type
_entity.pdbx_description
1 polymer ?
#
loop_
_entity_poly.entity_id
_entity_poly.type
_entity_poly.pdbx_seq_one_letter_code
_entity_poly.pdbx_strand_id
1 'polypeptide(L)'
;MDKLLTATELAERLGVSLSKAYALKETIGYVAVGGNVRFEPAAVDAYIERCKRGPIEGEKDRWASQSVIERPARGGSSPKRMDLNVINQLLERNKKRSSTRRSGVQR
;
A
#
# COMPACT_ATOMS: atom_id res chain seq x y z
N MET A 1 10.77 33.87 -8.81
CA MET A 1 11.13 33.34 -7.48
C MET A 1 9.95 32.51 -7.02
N ASP A 2 10.07 31.19 -7.06
CA ASP A 2 8.97 30.34 -6.65
C ASP A 2 8.77 30.41 -5.13
N LYS A 3 7.51 30.54 -4.72
CA LYS A 3 7.15 30.60 -3.30
C LYS A 3 7.52 29.27 -2.66
N LEU A 4 8.35 29.32 -1.62
CA LEU A 4 8.68 28.13 -0.83
C LEU A 4 7.43 27.62 -0.09
N LEU A 5 7.23 26.31 -0.13
CA LEU A 5 6.13 25.61 0.50
C LEU A 5 6.43 25.36 1.98
N THR A 6 5.41 25.49 2.82
CA THR A 6 5.44 25.07 4.22
C THR A 6 5.27 23.55 4.35
N ALA A 7 5.59 22.99 5.51
CA ALA A 7 5.35 21.58 5.80
C ALA A 7 3.85 21.20 5.71
N THR A 8 2.95 22.13 6.02
CA THR A 8 1.50 21.92 5.89
C THR A 8 1.07 21.84 4.43
N GLU A 9 1.51 22.80 3.59
CA GLU A 9 1.22 22.78 2.15
C GLU A 9 1.82 21.52 1.49
N LEU A 10 3.00 21.08 1.93
CA LEU A 10 3.60 19.83 1.48
C LEU A 10 2.73 18.60 1.85
N ALA A 11 2.24 18.55 3.09
CA ALA A 11 1.41 17.47 3.58
C ALA A 11 0.11 17.35 2.78
N GLU A 12 -0.54 18.48 2.50
CA GLU A 12 -1.74 18.55 1.65
C GLU A 12 -1.45 18.08 0.23
N ARG A 13 -0.36 18.54 -0.38
CA ARG A 13 0.02 18.20 -1.76
C ARG A 13 0.37 16.72 -1.93
N LEU A 14 0.95 16.09 -0.91
CA LEU A 14 1.29 14.67 -0.91
C LEU A 14 0.18 13.77 -0.35
N GLY A 15 -0.87 14.33 0.25
CA GLY A 15 -1.94 13.57 0.91
C GLY A 15 -1.46 12.78 2.13
N VAL A 16 -0.49 13.32 2.89
CA VAL A 16 0.12 12.65 4.05
C VAL A 16 -0.09 13.44 5.34
N SER A 17 0.17 12.82 6.49
CA SER A 17 0.14 13.53 7.76
C SER A 17 1.29 14.53 7.88
N LEU A 18 1.09 15.58 8.68
CA LEU A 18 2.12 16.60 8.94
C LEU A 18 3.41 15.99 9.50
N SER A 19 3.31 15.02 10.42
CA SER A 19 4.46 14.31 10.96
C SER A 19 5.24 13.58 9.87
N LYS A 20 4.55 13.00 8.88
CA LYS A 20 5.19 12.35 7.74
C LYS A 20 5.87 13.37 6.82
N ALA A 21 5.27 14.53 6.62
CA ALA A 21 5.89 15.62 5.84
C ALA A 21 7.23 16.07 6.47
N TYR A 22 7.29 16.21 7.80
CA TYR A 22 8.55 16.49 8.50
C TYR A 22 9.57 15.36 8.40
N ALA A 23 9.12 14.10 8.46
CA ALA A 23 10.01 12.95 8.28
C ALA A 23 10.62 12.86 6.87
N LEU A 24 9.94 13.43 5.87
CA LEU A 24 10.41 13.46 4.48
C LEU A 24 11.37 14.63 4.18
N LYS A 25 11.69 15.47 5.16
CA LYS A 25 12.50 16.69 4.94
C LYS A 25 13.84 16.40 4.26
N GLU A 26 14.55 15.37 4.70
CA GLU A 26 15.87 15.02 4.17
C GLU A 26 15.78 14.32 2.82
N THR A 27 14.68 13.60 2.59
CA THR A 27 14.44 12.85 1.35
C THR A 27 14.05 13.74 0.17
N ILE A 28 13.34 14.85 0.44
CA ILE A 28 12.90 15.82 -0.57
C ILE A 28 13.92 16.96 -0.72
N GLY A 29 14.61 17.31 0.36
CA GLY A 29 15.43 18.52 0.44
C GLY A 29 14.61 19.68 1.01
N TYR A 30 15.21 20.42 1.94
CA TYR A 30 14.54 21.52 2.64
C TYR A 30 15.46 22.72 2.83
N VAL A 31 14.84 23.89 2.97
CA VAL A 31 15.48 25.16 3.32
C VAL A 31 15.00 25.56 4.71
N ALA A 32 15.94 25.78 5.63
CA ALA A 32 15.63 26.30 6.96
C ALA A 32 15.56 27.83 6.91
N VAL A 33 14.39 28.39 7.20
CA VAL A 33 14.19 29.85 7.29
C VAL A 33 13.75 30.19 8.70
N GLY A 34 14.65 30.76 9.50
CA GLY A 34 14.36 31.13 10.89
C GLY A 34 13.90 29.95 11.75
N GLY A 35 14.46 28.76 11.54
CA GLY A 35 14.07 27.53 12.24
C GLY A 35 12.85 26.81 11.66
N ASN A 36 12.14 27.42 10.70
CA ASN A 36 11.03 26.77 10.01
C ASN A 36 11.52 26.00 8.79
N VAL A 37 10.98 24.79 8.60
CA VAL A 37 11.26 23.95 7.44
C VAL A 37 10.42 24.42 6.26
N ARG A 38 11.07 24.72 5.14
CA ARG A 38 10.42 25.04 3.87
C ARG A 38 10.93 24.19 2.74
N PHE A 39 10.10 24.01 1.74
CA PHE A 39 10.33 23.12 0.61
C PHE A 39 10.28 23.89 -0.70
N GLU A 40 11.21 23.60 -1.58
CA GLU A 40 11.19 24.14 -2.94
C GLU A 40 10.17 23.36 -3.78
N PRO A 41 9.23 24.04 -4.49
CA PRO A 41 8.23 23.35 -5.30
C PRO A 41 8.84 22.36 -6.31
N ALA A 42 9.94 22.74 -6.96
CA ALA A 42 10.64 21.89 -7.92
C ALA A 42 11.17 20.60 -7.29
N ALA A 43 11.68 20.65 -6.06
CA ALA A 43 12.17 19.48 -5.34
C ALA A 43 11.02 18.54 -4.95
N VAL A 44 9.87 19.10 -4.55
CA VAL A 44 8.65 18.34 -4.26
C VAL A 44 8.13 17.65 -5.51
N ASP A 45 8.10 18.34 -6.65
CA ASP A 45 7.64 17.76 -7.91
C ASP A 45 8.59 16.66 -8.40
N ALA A 46 9.90 16.85 -8.28
CA ALA A 46 10.88 15.79 -8.57
C ALA A 46 10.70 14.56 -7.66
N TYR A 47 10.35 14.76 -6.38
CA TYR A 47 10.03 13.67 -5.46
C TYR A 47 8.77 12.91 -5.90
N ILE A 48 7.70 13.63 -6.28
CA ILE A 48 6.46 13.02 -6.78
C ILE A 48 6.72 12.19 -8.03
N GLU A 49 7.47 12.73 -8.99
CA GLU A 49 7.84 12.01 -10.22
C GLU A 49 8.67 10.76 -9.93
N ARG A 50 9.57 10.82 -8.95
CA ARG A 50 10.32 9.64 -8.49
C ARG A 50 9.40 8.58 -7.87
N CYS A 51 8.38 8.98 -7.11
CA CYS A 51 7.41 8.06 -6.53
C CYS A 51 6.45 7.45 -7.57
N LYS A 52 6.20 8.12 -8.69
CA LYS A 52 5.40 7.58 -9.80
C LYS A 52 6.16 6.51 -10.59
N ARG A 53 7.48 6.59 -10.67
CA ARG A 53 8.29 5.47 -11.16
C ARG A 53 8.10 4.31 -10.19
N GLY A 54 7.46 3.25 -10.68
CA GLY A 54 7.34 1.99 -9.94
C GLY A 54 8.71 1.48 -9.46
N PRO A 55 8.73 0.45 -8.60
CA PRO A 55 9.95 -0.02 -7.96
C PRO A 55 11.08 -0.17 -8.99
N ILE A 56 12.20 0.51 -8.69
CA ILE A 56 13.47 0.37 -9.41
C ILE A 56 13.73 -1.14 -9.50
N GLU A 57 14.19 -1.64 -10.64
CA GLU A 57 14.26 -3.09 -10.94
C GLU A 57 14.89 -3.96 -9.83
N GLY A 58 15.75 -3.41 -8.97
CA GLY A 58 16.29 -4.10 -7.79
C GLY A 58 15.32 -4.33 -6.62
N GLU A 59 14.12 -3.75 -6.62
CA GLU A 59 13.07 -3.97 -5.60
C GLU A 59 11.91 -4.83 -6.15
N LYS A 60 11.83 -5.06 -7.47
CA LYS A 60 10.85 -5.99 -8.06
C LYS A 60 11.05 -7.42 -7.53
N ASP A 61 12.29 -7.83 -7.28
CA ASP A 61 12.62 -9.16 -6.72
C ASP A 61 12.16 -9.36 -5.27
N ARG A 62 11.94 -8.29 -4.49
CA ARG A 62 11.43 -8.41 -3.11
C ARG A 62 9.92 -8.65 -3.05
N TRP A 63 9.20 -8.31 -4.11
CA TRP A 63 7.76 -8.54 -4.23
C TRP A 63 7.46 -9.86 -4.95
N ALA A 64 8.46 -10.46 -5.59
CA ALA A 64 8.41 -11.83 -6.05
C ALA A 64 8.52 -12.79 -4.84
N SER A 65 7.36 -13.20 -4.34
CA SER A 65 7.19 -14.50 -3.66
C SER A 65 7.88 -14.68 -2.31
N GLN A 66 7.21 -14.22 -1.24
CA GLN A 66 7.32 -14.87 0.09
C GLN A 66 6.66 -16.26 0.16
N SER A 67 6.35 -16.90 -0.98
CA SER A 67 5.69 -18.22 -1.01
C SER A 67 6.65 -19.41 -0.97
N VAL A 68 7.96 -19.21 -0.92
CA VAL A 68 8.94 -20.31 -0.86
C VAL A 68 9.99 -20.03 0.21
N ILE A 69 9.60 -20.15 1.48
CA ILE A 69 10.57 -20.44 2.54
C ILE A 69 10.38 -21.92 2.87
N GLU A 70 11.23 -22.75 2.28
CA GLU A 70 11.50 -24.11 2.74
C GLU A 70 12.09 -24.02 4.16
N ARG A 71 11.20 -23.92 5.15
CA ARG A 71 11.56 -24.09 6.56
C ARG A 71 11.10 -25.49 6.97
N PRO A 72 11.98 -26.39 7.43
CA PRO A 72 11.54 -27.67 7.97
C PRO A 72 10.72 -27.38 9.25
N ALA A 73 9.41 -27.49 9.13
CA ALA A 73 8.48 -27.21 10.22
C ALA A 73 8.66 -28.25 11.34
N ARG A 74 9.34 -27.87 12.41
CA ARG A 74 9.19 -28.52 13.72
C ARG A 74 7.95 -27.95 14.41
N GLY A 75 6.94 -28.80 14.58
CA GLY A 75 5.90 -28.64 15.59
C GLY A 75 4.84 -27.58 15.29
N GLY A 76 3.67 -28.02 14.82
CA GLY A 76 2.47 -27.19 14.76
C GLY A 76 1.43 -27.82 13.85
N SER A 77 0.33 -28.28 14.42
CA SER A 77 -0.82 -28.86 13.70
C SER A 77 -1.31 -27.85 12.64
N SER A 78 -0.94 -28.09 11.38
CA SER A 78 -1.32 -27.21 10.27
C SER A 78 -2.80 -27.44 9.90
N PRO A 79 -3.56 -26.38 9.57
CA PRO A 79 -4.82 -26.55 8.86
C PRO A 79 -4.54 -27.27 7.54
N LYS A 80 -5.28 -28.36 7.31
CA LYS A 80 -5.23 -29.24 6.14
C LYS A 80 -5.04 -28.42 4.85
N ARG A 81 -3.99 -28.71 4.08
CA ARG A 81 -3.71 -28.04 2.78
C ARG A 81 -4.99 -28.04 1.94
N MET A 82 -5.54 -26.86 1.69
CA MET A 82 -6.69 -26.69 0.81
C MET A 82 -6.20 -26.64 -0.63
N ASP A 83 -6.53 -27.68 -1.38
CA ASP A 83 -6.29 -27.77 -2.81
C ASP A 83 -7.21 -26.78 -3.57
N LEU A 84 -6.77 -26.28 -4.72
CA LEU A 84 -7.55 -25.40 -5.60
C LEU A 84 -8.90 -26.03 -5.97
N ASN A 85 -8.96 -27.36 -6.05
CA ASN A 85 -10.20 -28.08 -6.29
C ASN A 85 -11.21 -27.92 -5.13
N VAL A 86 -10.72 -27.87 -3.88
CA VAL A 86 -11.56 -27.63 -2.69
C VAL A 86 -12.08 -26.19 -2.66
N ILE A 87 -11.26 -25.23 -3.08
CA ILE A 87 -11.65 -23.82 -3.20
C ILE A 87 -12.74 -23.65 -4.25
N ASN A 88 -12.57 -24.26 -5.43
CA ASN A 88 -13.57 -24.23 -6.50
C ASN A 88 -14.89 -24.89 -6.06
N GLN A 89 -14.83 -26.01 -5.34
CA GLN A 89 -16.05 -26.63 -4.78
C GLN A 89 -16.75 -25.74 -3.75
N LEU A 90 -16.01 -25.00 -2.91
CA LEU A 90 -16.60 -24.07 -1.95
C LEU A 90 -17.27 -22.88 -2.63
N LEU A 91 -16.64 -22.33 -3.68
CA LEU A 91 -17.18 -21.23 -4.47
C LEU A 91 -18.47 -21.64 -5.19
N GLU A 92 -18.47 -22.81 -5.84
CA GLU A 92 -19.66 -23.36 -6.51
C GLU A 92 -20.79 -23.69 -5.52
N ARG A 93 -20.44 -24.19 -4.32
CA ARG A 93 -21.42 -24.45 -3.25
C ARG A 93 -22.07 -23.16 -2.74
N ASN A 94 -21.33 -22.06 -2.64
CA ASN A 94 -21.90 -20.76 -2.26
C ASN A 94 -22.78 -20.16 -3.36
N LYS A 95 -22.41 -20.35 -4.64
CA LYS A 95 -23.22 -19.93 -5.79
C LYS A 95 -24.58 -20.62 -5.84
N LYS A 96 -24.63 -21.92 -5.50
CA LYS A 96 -25.89 -22.70 -5.39
C LYS A 96 -26.77 -22.31 -4.20
N ARG A 97 -26.20 -21.73 -3.13
CA ARG A 97 -26.97 -21.28 -1.96
C ARG A 97 -27.67 -19.94 -2.19
N SER A 98 -27.16 -19.09 -3.07
CA SER A 98 -27.78 -17.80 -3.41
C SER A 98 -29.01 -17.91 -4.33
N SER A 99 -29.25 -19.06 -4.97
CA SER A 99 -30.41 -19.25 -5.86
C SER A 99 -31.69 -19.72 -5.16
N THR A 100 -31.69 -19.97 -3.83
CA THR A 100 -32.87 -20.48 -3.09
C THR A 100 -33.35 -19.51 -1.99
N ARG A 101 -33.27 -18.20 -2.22
CA ARG A 101 -34.00 -17.22 -1.40
C ARG A 101 -34.72 -16.19 -2.28
N ARG A 102 -35.85 -16.60 -2.87
CA ARG A 102 -36.92 -15.70 -3.34
C ARG A 102 -38.21 -16.50 -3.58
N SER A 103 -38.88 -16.86 -2.50
CA SER A 103 -40.33 -17.08 -2.48
C SER A 103 -40.77 -17.21 -1.03
N GLY A 104 -41.22 -16.09 -0.46
CA GLY A 104 -41.65 -16.03 0.92
C GLY A 104 -42.20 -14.66 1.30
N VAL A 105 -43.04 -14.08 0.44
CA VAL A 105 -43.98 -13.00 0.79
C VAL A 105 -45.21 -13.16 -0.11
N GLN A 106 -46.34 -13.61 0.44
CA GLN A 106 -47.63 -12.90 0.37
C GLN A 106 -48.75 -13.69 1.05
N ARG A 107 -49.33 -13.04 2.07
CA ARG A 107 -50.64 -13.18 2.74
C ARG A 107 -50.94 -14.45 3.53
#